data_AF-A0A315R4F8-F1
#
_entry.id   AF-A0A315R4F8-F1
#
_cell.length_a   1.000
_cell.length_b   1.000
_cell.length_c   1.000
_cell.angle_alpha   90.00
_cell.angle_beta   90.00
_cell.angle_gamma   90.00
#
_symmetry.space_group_name_H-M   'P 1'
#
loop_
_entity.id
_entity.type
_entity.pdbx_description
1 polymer ?
#
loop_
_entity_poly.entity_id
_entity_poly.type
_entity_poly.pdbx_seq_one_letter_code
_entity_poly.pdbx_strand_id
1 'polypeptide(L)'
;MESNIDKVLANRFKKRGMRWSRKGARNLAKIIIADRNDSLEKHLNKINWEFKTDDLRKVYNNVQKKYSRSESEVLRATMPALKGPKSGQNWVKGLKNISDPMTNNPII
;
A
#
# COMPACT_ATOMS: atom_id res chain seq x y z
N MET A 1 4.70 -37.12 -14.59
CA MET A 1 3.62 -36.82 -13.60
C MET A 1 3.94 -35.59 -12.74
N GLU A 2 4.58 -34.54 -13.27
CA GLU A 2 4.92 -33.32 -12.50
C GLU A 2 3.94 -32.15 -12.69
N SER A 3 3.30 -32.03 -13.87
CA SER A 3 2.43 -30.89 -14.22
C SER A 3 1.26 -30.62 -13.24
N ASN A 4 0.76 -31.66 -12.55
CA ASN A 4 -0.33 -31.48 -11.57
C ASN A 4 0.16 -30.85 -10.26
N ILE A 5 1.38 -31.15 -9.83
CA ILE A 5 1.96 -30.63 -8.59
C ILE A 5 2.21 -29.13 -8.74
N ASP A 6 2.73 -28.71 -9.90
CA ASP A 6 2.99 -27.30 -10.20
C ASP A 6 1.71 -26.47 -10.24
N LYS A 7 0.63 -26.98 -10.85
CA LYS A 7 -0.68 -26.31 -10.86
C LYS A 7 -1.24 -26.13 -9.45
N VAL A 8 -1.11 -27.14 -8.59
CA VAL A 8 -1.56 -27.06 -7.20
C VAL A 8 -0.75 -26.05 -6.41
N LEU A 9 0.58 -26.04 -6.57
CA LEU A 9 1.45 -25.05 -5.94
C LEU A 9 1.10 -23.64 -6.43
N ALA A 10 0.98 -23.44 -7.74
CA ALA A 10 0.62 -22.18 -8.35
C ALA A 10 -0.69 -21.59 -7.79
N ASN A 11 -1.71 -22.45 -7.67
CA ASN A 11 -2.99 -22.08 -7.08
C ASN A 11 -2.84 -21.70 -5.60
N ARG A 12 -2.04 -22.44 -4.82
CA ARG A 12 -1.78 -22.10 -3.41
C ARG A 12 -1.06 -20.76 -3.27
N PHE A 13 -0.05 -20.50 -4.09
CA PHE A 13 0.66 -19.22 -4.08
C PHE A 13 -0.26 -18.04 -4.40
N LYS A 14 -1.05 -18.13 -5.48
CA LYS A 14 -1.97 -17.05 -5.87
C LYS A 14 -3.10 -16.86 -4.86
N LYS A 15 -3.79 -17.93 -4.45
CA LYS A 15 -4.98 -17.82 -3.58
C LYS A 15 -4.64 -17.42 -2.14
N ARG A 16 -3.46 -17.78 -1.63
CA ARG A 16 -3.02 -17.43 -0.27
C ARG A 16 -2.15 -16.16 -0.22
N GLY A 17 -2.03 -15.43 -1.33
CA GLY A 17 -1.27 -14.17 -1.39
C GLY A 17 0.24 -14.32 -1.15
N MET A 18 0.81 -15.49 -1.48
CA MET A 18 2.22 -15.76 -1.23
C MET A 18 3.08 -15.35 -2.45
N ARG A 19 4.24 -14.74 -2.19
CA ARG A 19 5.21 -14.41 -3.26
C ARG A 19 5.74 -15.69 -3.91
N TRP A 20 5.81 -15.70 -5.24
CA TRP A 20 6.47 -16.73 -6.05
C TRP A 20 7.99 -16.66 -5.88
N SER A 21 8.48 -17.14 -4.74
CA SER A 21 9.90 -17.11 -4.37
C SER A 21 10.21 -18.26 -3.42
N ARG A 22 11.48 -18.67 -3.32
CA ARG A 22 11.92 -19.69 -2.33
C ARG A 22 11.52 -19.32 -0.90
N LYS A 23 11.58 -18.03 -0.55
CA LYS A 23 11.15 -17.53 0.77
C LYS A 23 9.64 -17.69 0.96
N GLY A 24 8.84 -17.34 -0.05
CA GLY A 24 7.40 -17.54 -0.05
C GLY A 24 7.01 -19.02 0.05
N ALA A 25 7.73 -19.90 -0.65
CA ALA A 25 7.51 -21.36 -0.60
C ALA A 25 7.74 -21.91 0.81
N ARG A 26 8.84 -21.53 1.47
CA ARG A 26 9.13 -21.94 2.85
C ARG A 26 8.08 -21.43 3.83
N ASN A 27 7.63 -20.18 3.67
CA ASN A 27 6.59 -19.62 4.54
C ASN A 27 5.26 -20.32 4.36
N LEU A 28 4.87 -20.63 3.11
CA LEU A 28 3.68 -21.41 2.81
C LEU A 28 3.75 -22.81 3.45
N ALA A 29 4.91 -23.49 3.35
CA ALA A 29 5.11 -24.78 3.99
C ALA A 29 4.96 -24.71 5.51
N LYS A 30 5.54 -23.69 6.16
CA LYS A 30 5.39 -23.46 7.61
C LYS A 30 3.93 -23.28 8.01
N ILE A 31 3.16 -22.50 7.25
CA ILE A 31 1.73 -22.29 7.51
C ILE A 31 0.97 -23.60 7.38
N ILE A 32 1.19 -24.38 6.32
CA ILE A 32 0.52 -25.68 6.12
C ILE A 32 0.85 -26.66 7.25
N ILE A 33 2.10 -26.69 7.72
CA ILE A 33 2.51 -27.55 8.82
C ILE A 33 1.83 -27.11 10.14
N ALA A 34 1.82 -25.81 10.43
CA ALA A 34 1.18 -25.29 11.64
C ALA A 34 -0.35 -25.48 11.64
N ASP A 35 -0.98 -25.36 10.47
CA ASP A 35 -2.41 -25.62 10.25
C ASP A 35 -2.75 -27.09 10.53
N ARG A 36 -1.93 -28.04 10.04
CA ARG A 36 -2.13 -29.48 10.28
C ARG A 36 -1.80 -29.95 11.70
N ASN A 37 -0.99 -29.17 12.42
CA ASN A 37 -0.59 -29.48 13.78
C ASN A 37 -1.45 -28.73 14.82
N ASP A 38 -2.57 -28.10 14.41
CA ASP A 38 -3.45 -27.28 15.24
C ASP A 38 -2.70 -26.23 16.08
N SER A 39 -1.57 -25.75 15.57
CA SER A 39 -0.68 -24.80 16.25
C SER A 39 -0.74 -23.41 15.63
N LEU A 40 -1.43 -23.26 14.49
CA LEU A 40 -1.51 -22.01 13.74
C LEU A 40 -2.05 -20.85 14.59
N GLU A 41 -3.15 -21.05 15.31
CA GLU A 41 -3.75 -20.02 16.17
C GLU A 41 -2.81 -19.58 17.29
N LYS A 42 -2.06 -20.53 17.89
CA LYS A 42 -1.06 -20.22 18.92
C LYS A 42 0.04 -19.30 18.37
N HIS A 43 0.42 -19.48 17.11
CA HIS A 43 1.40 -18.62 16.45
C HIS A 43 0.82 -17.25 16.06
N LEU A 44 -0.44 -17.20 15.62
CA LEU A 44 -1.13 -15.95 15.27
C LEU A 44 -1.36 -15.06 16.49
N ASN A 45 -1.77 -15.65 17.62
CA ASN A 45 -2.03 -14.92 18.86
C ASN A 45 -0.74 -14.40 19.53
N LYS A 46 0.42 -14.97 19.20
CA LYS A 46 1.72 -14.49 19.67
C LYS A 46 2.21 -13.26 18.90
N ILE A 47 1.68 -13.02 17.69
CA ILE A 47 2.03 -11.84 16.91
C ILE A 47 1.22 -10.69 17.48
N ASN A 48 1.91 -9.75 18.13
CA ASN A 48 1.28 -8.49 18.49
C ASN A 48 0.92 -7.76 17.18
N TRP A 49 -0.38 -7.66 16.90
CA TRP A 49 -0.92 -6.99 15.71
C TRP A 49 -0.95 -5.46 15.85
N GLU A 50 -0.37 -4.93 16.93
CA GLU A 50 -0.08 -3.50 17.02
C GLU A 50 0.75 -3.07 15.80
N PHE A 51 0.08 -2.40 14.86
CA PHE A 51 0.75 -1.66 13.82
C PHE A 51 1.71 -0.72 14.52
N LYS A 52 3.02 -0.88 14.29
CA LYS A 52 4.03 0.03 14.81
C LYS A 52 3.79 1.40 14.18
N THR A 53 3.01 2.23 14.85
CA THR A 53 2.67 3.60 14.43
C THR A 53 3.87 4.54 14.59
N ASP A 54 4.87 4.14 15.37
CA ASP A 54 6.06 4.94 15.71
C ASP A 54 6.82 5.49 14.50
N ASP A 55 6.70 4.87 13.32
CA ASP A 55 7.40 5.30 12.11
C ASP A 55 6.50 5.90 11.03
N LEU A 56 5.20 6.07 11.27
CA LEU A 56 4.31 6.72 10.29
C LEU A 56 4.77 8.15 9.97
N ARG A 57 5.28 8.89 10.97
CA ARG A 57 5.89 10.21 10.74
C ARG A 57 7.16 10.13 9.90
N LYS A 58 8.03 9.13 10.12
CA LYS A 58 9.24 8.97 9.28
C LYS A 58 8.89 8.59 7.85
N VAL A 59 7.92 7.68 7.67
CA VAL A 59 7.42 7.29 6.35
C VAL A 59 6.79 8.48 5.64
N TYR A 60 5.94 9.24 6.33
CA TYR A 60 5.36 10.49 5.81
C TYR A 60 6.45 11.48 5.39
N ASN A 61 7.43 11.74 6.25
CA ASN A 61 8.54 12.64 5.95
C ASN A 61 9.42 12.14 4.79
N ASN A 62 9.58 10.83 4.61
CA ASN A 62 10.34 10.27 3.49
C ASN A 62 9.59 10.38 2.17
N VAL A 63 8.26 10.22 2.19
CA VAL A 63 7.39 10.45 1.03
C VAL A 63 7.36 11.93 0.66
N GLN A 64 7.26 12.83 1.65
CA GLN A 64 7.32 14.28 1.45
C GLN A 64 8.70 14.76 0.96
N LYS A 65 9.80 14.15 1.41
CA LYS A 65 11.16 14.53 0.98
C LYS A 65 11.46 14.24 -0.51
N LYS A 66 10.55 13.57 -1.23
CA LYS A 66 10.74 13.21 -2.64
C LYS A 66 10.14 14.18 -3.65
N TYR A 67 9.85 15.43 -3.26
CA TYR A 67 9.61 16.48 -4.26
C TYR A 67 10.94 16.92 -4.85
N SER A 68 11.26 16.37 -6.03
CA SER A 68 12.44 16.75 -6.84
C SER A 68 12.38 18.19 -7.38
N ARG A 69 11.27 18.89 -7.18
CA ARG A 69 11.02 20.24 -7.72
C ARG A 69 11.24 21.27 -6.63
N SER A 70 11.82 22.41 -7.01
CA SER A 70 11.92 23.55 -6.09
C SER A 70 10.52 23.98 -5.67
N GLU A 71 10.35 24.45 -4.43
CA GLU A 71 9.05 24.93 -3.90
C GLU A 71 8.40 25.96 -4.85
N SER A 72 9.21 26.86 -5.40
CA SER A 72 8.78 27.85 -6.39
C SER A 72 8.28 27.25 -7.72
N GLU A 73 8.82 26.11 -8.14
CA GLU A 73 8.40 25.39 -9.34
C GLU A 73 7.09 24.63 -9.10
N VAL A 74 6.88 24.10 -7.90
CA VAL A 74 5.60 23.50 -7.49
C VAL A 74 4.50 24.55 -7.46
N LEU A 75 4.77 25.73 -6.89
CA LEU A 75 3.81 26.84 -6.86
C LEU A 75 3.49 27.40 -8.25
N ARG A 76 4.45 27.37 -9.18
CA ARG A 76 4.24 27.75 -10.59
C ARG A 76 3.57 26.66 -11.43
N ALA A 77 3.56 25.40 -10.96
CA ALA A 77 3.00 24.30 -11.71
C ALA A 77 1.47 24.48 -11.86
N THR A 78 1.02 24.71 -13.08
CA THR A 78 -0.41 24.81 -13.39
C THR A 78 -0.98 23.41 -13.55
N MET A 79 -2.02 23.06 -12.79
CA MET A 79 -2.79 21.82 -13.02
C MET A 79 -3.72 21.99 -14.22
N PRO A 80 -3.48 21.32 -15.37
CA PRO A 80 -4.31 21.50 -16.57
C PRO A 80 -5.77 21.10 -16.35
N ALA A 81 -6.01 20.15 -15.44
CA ALA A 81 -7.36 19.73 -15.04
C ALA A 81 -8.21 20.87 -14.45
N LEU A 82 -7.58 21.91 -13.87
CA LEU A 82 -8.28 23.06 -13.29
C LEU A 82 -8.56 24.16 -14.31
N LYS A 83 -7.81 24.21 -15.42
CA LYS A 83 -7.93 25.22 -16.48
C LYS A 83 -8.22 24.53 -17.81
N GLY A 84 -9.51 24.30 -18.09
CA GLY A 84 -9.96 23.70 -19.35
C GLY A 84 -11.49 23.63 -19.46
N PRO A 85 -12.03 23.15 -20.60
CA PRO A 85 -13.49 23.15 -20.86
C PRO A 85 -14.33 22.36 -19.85
N LYS A 86 -13.70 21.42 -19.13
CA LYS A 86 -14.36 20.57 -18.13
C LYS A 86 -14.15 21.05 -16.69
N SER A 87 -13.58 22.24 -16.47
CA SER A 87 -13.28 22.78 -15.14
C SER A 87 -14.49 22.92 -14.22
N GLY A 88 -15.71 23.04 -14.78
CA GLY A 88 -16.96 23.10 -14.03
C GLY A 88 -17.48 21.76 -13.48
N GLN A 89 -16.86 20.63 -13.83
CA GLN A 89 -17.34 19.31 -13.40
C GLN A 89 -17.08 19.06 -11.91
N ASN A 90 -17.98 18.32 -11.25
CA ASN A 90 -17.94 18.12 -9.80
C ASN A 90 -16.65 17.44 -9.30
N TRP A 91 -16.08 16.51 -10.07
CA TRP A 91 -14.81 15.87 -9.71
C TRP A 91 -13.62 16.85 -9.75
N VAL A 92 -13.68 17.90 -10.59
CA VAL A 92 -12.64 18.95 -10.65
C VAL A 92 -12.70 19.83 -9.39
N LYS A 93 -13.89 20.08 -8.84
CA LYS A 93 -14.04 20.77 -7.54
C LYS A 93 -13.36 19.99 -6.41
N GLY A 94 -13.49 18.65 -6.42
CA GLY A 94 -12.79 17.77 -5.48
C GLY A 94 -11.27 17.90 -5.59
N LEU A 95 -10.74 17.88 -6.82
CA LEU A 95 -9.30 18.11 -7.06
C LEU A 95 -8.85 19.48 -6.60
N LYS A 96 -9.66 20.53 -6.83
CA LYS A 96 -9.36 21.90 -6.40
C LYS A 96 -9.20 22.00 -4.88
N ASN A 97 -10.14 21.41 -4.13
CA ASN A 97 -10.10 21.39 -2.66
C ASN A 97 -8.89 20.64 -2.10
N ILE A 98 -8.43 19.60 -2.79
CA ILE A 98 -7.24 18.83 -2.38
C ILE A 98 -5.96 19.60 -2.71
N SER A 99 -5.92 20.28 -3.86
CA SER A 99 -4.76 21.00 -4.35
C SER A 99 -4.50 22.33 -3.64
N ASP A 100 -5.55 22.94 -3.07
CA ASP A 100 -5.43 24.23 -2.39
C ASP A 100 -4.89 24.04 -0.96
N PRO A 101 -3.66 24.50 -0.67
CA PRO A 101 -3.04 24.32 0.63
C PRO A 101 -3.75 25.12 1.73
N MET A 102 -4.60 26.11 1.39
CA MET A 102 -5.36 26.91 2.36
C MET A 102 -6.66 26.23 2.79
N THR A 103 -7.23 25.33 1.98
CA THR A 103 -8.44 24.58 2.36
C THR A 103 -8.14 23.26 3.07
N ASN A 104 -6.93 22.72 2.93
CA ASN A 104 -6.55 21.40 3.44
C ASN A 104 -5.78 21.45 4.77
N ASN A 105 -5.60 22.63 5.36
CA ASN A 105 -4.95 22.82 6.64
C ASN A 105 -5.90 23.57 7.59
N PRO A 106 -6.82 22.89 8.29
CA PRO A 106 -7.42 23.49 9.47
C PRO A 106 -6.27 23.66 10.45
N ILE A 107 -5.82 24.90 10.63
CA ILE A 107 -4.90 25.28 11.70
C ILE A 107 -5.61 24.88 13.01
N ILE A 108 -5.16 23.77 13.60
CA ILE A 108 -5.32 23.42 15.01
C ILE A 108 -3.92 23.41 15.59
#